data_AF-A0A2C9LW05-F1
#
_entry.id   AF-A0A2C9LW05-F1
#
_cell.length_a   1.000
_cell.length_b   1.000
_cell.length_c   1.000
_cell.angle_alpha   90.00
_cell.angle_beta   90.00
_cell.angle_gamma   90.00
#
_symmetry.space_group_name_H-M   'P 1'
#
loop_
_entity.id
_entity.type
_entity.pdbx_description
1 polymer ?
#
loop_
_entity_poly.entity_id
_entity_poly.type
_entity_poly.pdbx_seq_one_letter_code
_entity_poly.pdbx_strand_id
1 'polypeptide(L)'
;MASIVDSEGIVNMTQLTQSLNRTLPTYARPLFIRFIQEADTTGTFKLKKNKLRDEGFNINLFHDKVFYLDSKSQQYQTLTPEVYSDIVLGKIRI
;
A
#
# COMPACT_ATOMS: atom_id res chain seq x y z
N MET A 1 0.97 -4.96 -5.14
CA MET A 1 0.85 -4.29 -3.83
C MET A 1 2.12 -4.54 -3.04
N ALA A 2 2.71 -3.52 -2.46
CA ALA A 2 3.85 -3.61 -1.57
C ALA A 2 3.40 -3.47 -0.11
N SER A 3 4.09 -4.14 0.82
CA SER A 3 3.83 -4.01 2.25
C SER A 3 5.11 -3.59 2.97
N ILE A 4 5.00 -2.61 3.87
CA ILE A 4 6.10 -2.06 4.67
C ILE A 4 5.71 -2.25 6.14
N VAL A 5 6.65 -2.74 6.95
CA VAL A 5 6.44 -2.81 8.40
C VAL A 5 6.76 -1.43 8.98
N ASP A 6 5.79 -0.80 9.63
CA ASP A 6 5.95 0.48 10.33
C ASP A 6 5.08 0.49 11.58
N SER A 7 5.67 0.03 12.69
CA SER A 7 5.02 -0.03 14.00
C SER A 7 4.84 1.36 14.61
N GLU A 8 5.80 2.27 14.37
CA GLU A 8 5.84 3.60 15.00
C GLU A 8 5.18 4.71 14.15
N GLY A 9 4.81 4.42 12.91
CA GLY A 9 4.17 5.39 12.02
C GLY A 9 5.10 6.52 11.58
N ILE A 10 6.42 6.26 11.60
CA ILE A 10 7.46 7.27 11.37
C ILE A 10 7.70 7.53 9.87
N VAL A 11 7.15 6.71 8.98
CA VAL A 11 7.42 6.82 7.55
C VAL A 11 6.72 8.04 6.95
N ASN A 12 7.53 8.98 6.46
CA ASN A 12 7.04 10.13 5.72
C ASN A 12 6.70 9.74 4.27
N MET A 13 5.41 9.75 3.94
CA MET A 13 4.91 9.34 2.63
C MET A 13 5.45 10.21 1.48
N THR A 14 5.59 11.52 1.68
CA THR A 14 6.10 12.44 0.66
C THR A 14 7.55 12.09 0.32
N GLN A 15 8.39 11.85 1.32
CA GLN A 15 9.79 11.47 1.12
C GLN A 15 9.92 10.09 0.48
N LEU A 16 9.07 9.13 0.88
CA LEU A 16 9.00 7.80 0.27
C LEU A 16 8.63 7.91 -1.21
N THR A 17 7.58 8.67 -1.54
CA THR A 17 7.14 8.92 -2.91
C THR A 17 8.26 9.50 -3.77
N GLN A 18 8.93 10.55 -3.29
CA GLN A 18 10.03 11.19 -4.01
C GLN A 18 11.19 10.22 -4.28
N SER A 19 11.52 9.41 -3.28
CA SER A 19 12.58 8.40 -3.40
C SER A 19 12.20 7.32 -4.41
N LEU A 20 10.97 6.80 -4.36
CA LEU A 20 10.47 5.81 -5.31
C LEU A 20 10.42 6.37 -6.73
N ASN A 21 9.98 7.62 -6.91
CA ASN A 21 9.91 8.26 -8.21
C ASN A 21 11.30 8.48 -8.83
N ARG A 22 12.32 8.74 -8.01
CA ARG A 22 13.70 8.92 -8.46
C ARG A 22 14.42 7.61 -8.74
N THR A 23 14.17 6.57 -7.94
CA THR A 23 14.93 5.31 -7.99
C THR A 23 14.26 4.25 -8.86
N LEU A 24 12.94 4.31 -9.05
CA LEU A 24 12.18 3.31 -9.80
C LEU A 24 11.54 3.89 -11.07
N PRO A 25 11.62 3.17 -12.20
CA PRO A 25 10.84 3.50 -13.38
C PRO A 25 9.34 3.33 -13.10
N THR A 26 8.49 4.04 -13.84
CA THR A 26 7.03 4.13 -13.58
C THR A 26 6.36 2.77 -13.43
N TYR A 27 6.75 1.77 -14.22
CA TYR A 27 6.18 0.41 -14.18
C TYR A 27 6.58 -0.40 -12.93
N ALA A 28 7.67 -0.04 -12.26
CA ALA A 28 8.16 -0.72 -11.06
C ALA A 28 7.63 -0.08 -9.77
N ARG A 29 6.88 1.02 -9.88
CA ARG A 29 6.31 1.72 -8.73
C ARG A 29 5.10 0.96 -8.21
N PRO A 30 5.03 0.61 -6.91
CA PRO A 30 3.87 -0.08 -6.37
C PRO A 30 2.61 0.79 -6.49
N LEU A 31 1.55 0.32 -7.15
CA LEU A 31 0.29 1.07 -7.20
C LEU A 31 -0.38 1.19 -5.82
N PHE A 32 -0.12 0.24 -4.93
CA PHE A 32 -0.63 0.21 -3.57
C PHE A 32 0.50 -0.11 -2.60
N ILE A 33 0.54 0.62 -1.48
CA ILE A 33 1.46 0.42 -0.35
C ILE A 33 0.63 0.22 0.92
N ARG A 34 0.87 -0.87 1.65
CA ARG A 34 0.26 -1.15 2.95
C ARG A 34 1.28 -1.07 4.05
N PHE A 35 0.96 -0.36 5.13
CA PHE A 35 1.76 -0.32 6.33
C PHE A 35 1.18 -1.27 7.38
N ILE A 36 1.96 -2.26 7.77
CA ILE A 36 1.59 -3.24 8.78
C ILE A 36 2.37 -3.00 10.07
N GLN A 37 1.75 -3.25 11.22
CA GLN A 37 2.36 -3.04 12.53
C GLN A 37 3.46 -4.06 12.84
N GLU A 38 3.26 -5.30 12.43
CA GLU A 38 4.26 -6.36 12.54
C GLU A 38 4.24 -7.24 11.29
N ALA A 39 5.39 -7.76 10.91
CA ALA A 39 5.41 -8.87 9.96
C ALA A 39 4.89 -10.11 10.71
N ASP A 40 3.75 -10.65 10.25
CA ASP A 40 3.07 -11.84 10.78
C ASP A 40 4.05 -13.06 10.74
N THR A 41 4.86 -13.23 11.79
CA THR A 41 5.99 -14.15 11.83
C THR A 41 5.62 -15.36 12.66
N THR A 42 4.93 -16.35 12.09
CA THR A 42 4.60 -17.58 12.82
C THR A 42 5.81 -18.48 12.96
N GLY A 43 6.43 -18.55 14.15
CA GLY A 43 7.28 -19.64 14.71
C GLY A 43 8.48 -20.18 13.89
N THR A 44 8.61 -19.83 12.61
CA THR A 44 9.56 -20.37 11.63
C THR A 44 10.06 -19.28 10.66
N PHE A 45 9.90 -17.99 10.99
CA PHE A 45 10.35 -16.84 10.18
C PHE A 45 9.83 -16.81 8.73
N LYS A 46 8.76 -17.54 8.42
CA LYS A 46 8.13 -17.52 7.10
C LYS A 46 7.04 -16.45 7.06
N LEU A 47 7.26 -15.41 6.26
CA LEU A 47 6.21 -14.51 5.80
C LEU A 47 5.04 -15.34 5.26
N LYS A 48 3.86 -15.26 5.91
CA LYS A 48 2.61 -15.85 5.38
C LYS A 48 2.17 -15.09 4.13
N LYS A 49 2.87 -15.31 3.01
CA LYS A 49 2.61 -14.69 1.70
C LYS A 49 1.18 -14.92 1.20
N ASN A 50 0.53 -16.01 1.62
CA ASN A 50 -0.83 -16.35 1.18
C ASN A 50 -1.87 -15.37 1.75
N LYS A 51 -1.79 -15.03 3.03
CA LYS A 51 -2.79 -14.14 3.66
C LYS A 51 -2.74 -12.72 3.07
N LEU A 52 -1.55 -12.15 2.89
CA LEU A 52 -1.39 -10.83 2.24
C LEU A 52 -1.80 -10.85 0.76
N ARG A 53 -1.61 -11.98 0.07
CA ARG A 53 -2.07 -12.16 -1.32
C ARG A 53 -3.59 -12.25 -1.40
N ASP A 54 -4.21 -12.99 -0.50
CA ASP A 54 -5.66 -13.22 -0.47
C ASP A 54 -6.43 -11.97 0.00
N GLU A 55 -5.84 -11.19 0.94
CA GLU A 55 -6.42 -9.92 1.39
C GLU A 55 -6.34 -8.81 0.33
N GLY A 56 -5.30 -8.83 -0.50
CA GLY A 56 -5.10 -7.82 -1.55
C GLY A 56 -5.19 -6.38 -1.00
N PHE A 57 -5.79 -5.48 -1.77
CA PHE A 57 -6.03 -4.08 -1.38
C PHE A 57 -7.41 -3.86 -0.74
N ASN A 58 -8.13 -4.93 -0.37
CA ASN A 58 -9.45 -4.81 0.22
C ASN A 58 -9.34 -4.35 1.68
N ILE A 59 -9.47 -3.04 1.86
CA ILE A 59 -9.44 -2.35 3.16
C ILE A 59 -10.53 -2.80 4.15
N ASN A 60 -11.51 -3.61 3.74
CA ASN A 60 -12.51 -4.17 4.65
C ASN A 60 -12.01 -5.44 5.36
N LEU A 61 -10.91 -6.04 4.91
CA LEU A 61 -10.36 -7.27 5.47
C LEU A 61 -9.30 -7.01 6.55
N PHE A 62 -8.83 -5.78 6.69
CA PHE A 62 -7.77 -5.40 7.63
C PHE A 62 -7.89 -3.93 8.05
N HIS A 63 -7.35 -3.58 9.22
CA HIS A 63 -7.38 -2.21 9.76
C HIS A 63 -6.06 -1.44 9.52
N ASP A 64 -5.24 -1.91 8.60
CA ASP A 64 -3.95 -1.32 8.26
C ASP A 64 -4.07 -0.05 7.41
N LYS A 65 -3.08 0.84 7.53
CA LYS A 65 -3.01 2.03 6.69
C LYS A 65 -2.57 1.63 5.28
N VAL A 66 -3.44 1.86 4.30
CA VAL A 66 -3.14 1.63 2.88
C VAL A 66 -3.13 2.94 2.13
N PHE A 67 -2.19 3.03 1.21
CA PHE A 67 -2.01 4.15 0.29
C PHE A 67 -2.03 3.63 -1.13
N TYR A 68 -2.55 4.44 -2.04
CA TYR A 68 -2.56 4.17 -3.47
C TYR A 68 -1.81 5.29 -4.21
N LEU A 69 -1.19 4.96 -5.33
CA LEU A 69 -0.55 5.94 -6.20
C LEU A 69 -1.61 6.61 -7.07
N ASP A 70 -1.85 7.89 -6.85
CA ASP A 70 -2.72 8.66 -7.74
C ASP A 70 -1.98 8.95 -9.05
N SER A 71 -2.54 8.46 -10.16
CA SER A 71 -1.99 8.65 -11.50
C SER A 71 -1.86 10.14 -11.87
N LYS A 72 -2.75 11.00 -11.37
CA LYS A 72 -2.74 12.45 -11.71
C LYS A 72 -1.64 13.21 -10.97
N SER A 73 -1.56 13.05 -9.65
CA SER A 73 -0.58 13.75 -8.83
C SER A 73 0.78 13.04 -8.75
N GLN A 74 0.87 11.77 -9.18
CA GLN A 74 2.04 10.90 -8.99
C GLN A 74 2.50 10.83 -7.52
N GLN A 75 1.53 10.91 -6.61
CA GLN A 75 1.72 10.89 -5.17
C GLN A 75 0.88 9.81 -4.51
N TYR A 76 1.41 9.24 -3.43
CA TYR A 76 0.68 8.29 -2.63
C TYR A 76 -0.33 9.01 -1.73
N GLN A 77 -1.60 8.63 -1.86
CA GLN A 77 -2.70 9.15 -1.06
C GLN A 77 -3.35 8.04 -0.25
N THR A 78 -3.97 8.40 0.88
CA THR A 78 -4.65 7.43 1.74
C THR A 78 -5.82 6.78 1.01
N LEU A 79 -5.89 5.45 1.08
CA LEU A 79 -7.00 4.68 0.54
C LEU A 79 -8.15 4.66 1.56
N THR A 80 -9.07 5.63 1.45
CA THR A 80 -10.29 5.66 2.27
C THR A 80 -11.36 4.72 1.68
N PRO A 81 -12.39 4.33 2.46
CA PRO A 81 -13.54 3.55 1.95
C PRO A 81 -14.22 4.15 0.71
N GLU A 82 -14.30 5.47 0.66
CA GLU A 82 -14.87 6.23 -0.46
C GLU A 82 -13.99 6.09 -1.70
N VAL A 83 -12.68 6.32 -1.56
CA VAL A 83 -11.71 6.22 -2.65
C VAL A 83 -11.59 4.78 -3.15
N TYR A 84 -11.59 3.80 -2.25
CA TYR A 84 -11.64 2.38 -2.61
C TYR A 84 -12.86 2.08 -3.47
N SER A 85 -14.05 2.56 -3.07
CA SER A 85 -15.28 2.38 -3.83
C SER A 85 -15.18 3.06 -5.21
N ASP A 86 -14.61 4.25 -5.29
CA ASP A 86 -14.41 4.95 -6.56
C ASP A 86 -13.39 4.28 -7.49
N ILE A 87 -12.35 3.63 -6.94
CA ILE A 87 -11.41 2.80 -7.71
C ILE A 87 -12.11 1.55 -8.23
N VAL A 88 -12.89 0.86 -7.39
CA VAL A 88 -13.64 -0.36 -7.77
C VAL A 88 -14.71 -0.04 -8.82
N LEU A 89 -15.38 1.10 -8.71
CA LEU A 89 -16.35 1.61 -9.69
C LEU A 89 -15.68 2.18 -10.96
N GLY A 90 -14.34 2.27 -11.01
CA GLY A 90 -13.59 2.77 -12.15
C GLY A 90 -13.65 4.29 -12.36
N LYS A 91 -14.14 5.06 -11.37
CA LYS A 91 -14.13 6.53 -11.41
C LYS A 91 -12.72 7.08 -11.24
N ILE A 92 -11.91 6.43 -10.40
CA ILE A 92 -10.48 6.72 -10.24
C ILE A 92 -9.69 5.67 -11.03
N ARG A 93 -8.84 6.13 -11.94
CA ARG A 93 -7.93 5.27 -12.71
C ARG A 93 -6.55 5.30 -12.07
N ILE A 94 -5.99 4.10 -11.85
CA ILE A 94 -4.68 3.84 -11.26
C ILE A 94 -3.79 3.06 -12.21
#